data_AF-A0A6B2G378-F1
#
_entry.id   AF-A0A6B2G378-F1
#
_cell.length_a   1.000
_cell.length_b   1.000
_cell.length_c   1.000
_cell.angle_alpha   90.00
_cell.angle_beta   90.00
_cell.angle_gamma   90.00
#
_symmetry.space_group_name_H-M   'P 1'
#
loop_
_entity.id
_entity.type
_entity.pdbx_description
1 polymer ?
#
loop_
_entity_poly.entity_id
_entity_poly.type
_entity_poly.pdbx_seq_one_letter_code
_entity_poly.pdbx_strand_id
1 'polypeptide(L)'
;LDVIGYSRSRSKMSKLVLCVFIINVLIILYKFNQIYQNEQKFFSSFTRYCESKMGIATINSAILVLLYCLSKVGTAIFFGKLRPFEFERIKERIWYAVTDTLLAFAIFSSDLSSNVMLSLCILLFLKYFHFTFEVRVGSIERDILIPKRTIIKKILFFIFFLAIDVFFAYYLASFREESDSLENLMVNEYVILSINLSYNMSKLTIHYIDYIKDYSFQAKITLFSYLYITKCLLETITHTFFLVTTIVLHGVLPILFVRPLMASVSGFISSLQTQINCSKVVSYINKICPDATEIEIENAHDTTCVVCREEMTECKKLPCGHMFHVQCLKAWFQRQQTCPTCRLDILSMINKSATNSDPPRLEPVRQPQPPKESIYDEKFSECNCIKCGVFNGRVAEKLTPDPRTFMGIPNAEYLKNIDPDHLKKALIINIRCNLESAIAQMAYLEERLASQPNC
;
A
#
# COMPACT_ATOMS: atom_id res chain seq x y z
N LEU A 1 -12.54 -17.75 -5.66
CA LEU A 1 -13.73 -17.18 -4.97
C LEU A 1 -13.83 -15.66 -5.17
N ASP A 2 -12.73 -14.91 -5.09
CA ASP A 2 -12.73 -13.45 -5.27
C ASP A 2 -13.15 -12.95 -6.65
N VAL A 3 -12.79 -13.67 -7.73
CA VAL A 3 -13.23 -13.34 -9.10
C VAL A 3 -14.76 -13.46 -9.25
N ILE A 4 -15.36 -14.44 -8.56
CA ILE A 4 -16.81 -14.66 -8.58
C ILE A 4 -17.51 -13.58 -7.73
N GLY A 5 -16.97 -13.25 -6.55
CA GLY A 5 -17.44 -12.14 -5.72
C GLY A 5 -17.38 -10.78 -6.43
N TYR A 6 -16.30 -10.53 -7.16
CA TYR A 6 -16.10 -9.33 -7.98
C TYR A 6 -17.13 -9.21 -9.11
N SER A 7 -17.35 -10.28 -9.88
CA SER A 7 -18.37 -10.30 -10.95
C SER A 7 -19.78 -10.04 -10.41
N ARG A 8 -20.10 -10.61 -9.24
CA ARG A 8 -21.39 -10.49 -8.58
C ARG A 8 -21.62 -9.07 -8.06
N SER A 9 -20.60 -8.44 -7.45
CA SER A 9 -20.64 -7.04 -6.99
C SER A 9 -20.84 -6.06 -8.14
N ARG A 10 -20.13 -6.26 -9.26
CA ARG A 10 -20.30 -5.44 -10.46
C ARG A 10 -21.71 -5.52 -11.04
N SER A 11 -22.31 -6.72 -11.06
CA SER A 11 -23.69 -6.92 -11.52
C SER A 11 -24.74 -6.28 -10.60
N LYS A 12 -24.48 -6.23 -9.29
CA LYS A 12 -25.37 -5.59 -8.32
C LYS A 12 -25.38 -4.07 -8.49
N MET A 13 -24.21 -3.46 -8.69
CA MET A 13 -24.10 -2.01 -8.89
C MET A 13 -24.74 -1.56 -10.20
N SER A 14 -24.58 -2.32 -11.30
CA SER A 14 -25.26 -2.00 -12.56
C SER A 14 -26.78 -2.11 -12.45
N LYS A 15 -27.29 -3.10 -11.70
CA LYS A 15 -28.74 -3.21 -11.40
C LYS A 15 -29.23 -2.04 -10.57
N LEU A 16 -28.48 -1.62 -9.56
CA LEU A 16 -28.84 -0.49 -8.71
C LEU A 16 -28.92 0.82 -9.51
N VAL A 17 -27.94 1.09 -10.39
CA VAL A 17 -27.94 2.27 -11.26
C VAL A 17 -29.13 2.24 -12.22
N LEU A 18 -29.47 1.07 -12.78
CA LEU A 18 -30.66 0.91 -13.61
C LEU A 18 -31.95 1.19 -12.81
N CYS A 19 -32.06 0.69 -11.58
CA CYS A 19 -33.21 1.00 -10.71
C CYS A 19 -33.32 2.50 -10.43
N VAL A 20 -32.22 3.18 -10.09
CA VAL A 20 -32.20 4.64 -9.85
C VAL A 20 -32.61 5.40 -11.10
N PHE A 21 -32.12 4.99 -12.29
CA PHE A 21 -32.53 5.59 -13.56
C PHE A 21 -34.03 5.45 -13.82
N ILE A 22 -34.59 4.25 -13.62
CA ILE A 22 -36.03 4.00 -13.79
C ILE A 22 -36.84 4.85 -12.80
N ILE A 23 -36.42 4.93 -11.54
CA ILE A 23 -37.09 5.75 -10.52
C ILE A 23 -37.07 7.23 -10.93
N ASN A 24 -35.93 7.76 -11.39
CA ASN A 24 -35.84 9.15 -11.87
C ASN A 24 -36.81 9.41 -13.02
N VAL A 25 -36.87 8.52 -14.01
CA VAL A 25 -37.80 8.64 -15.16
C VAL A 25 -39.26 8.62 -14.69
N LEU A 26 -39.62 7.72 -13.76
CA LEU A 26 -40.98 7.65 -13.22
C LEU A 26 -41.37 8.92 -12.45
N ILE A 27 -40.46 9.49 -11.65
CA ILE A 27 -40.71 10.75 -10.92
C ILE A 27 -40.89 11.91 -11.90
N ILE A 28 -40.03 12.01 -12.91
CA ILE A 28 -40.14 13.04 -13.96
C ILE A 28 -41.49 12.91 -14.64
N LEU A 29 -41.86 11.73 -15.12
CA LEU A 29 -43.13 11.50 -15.81
C LEU A 29 -44.33 11.84 -14.92
N TYR A 30 -44.35 11.39 -13.67
CA TYR A 30 -45.46 11.66 -12.74
C TYR A 30 -45.60 13.15 -12.44
N LYS A 31 -44.51 13.79 -12.01
CA LYS A 31 -44.56 15.17 -11.51
C LYS A 31 -44.69 16.19 -12.64
N PHE A 32 -44.01 15.96 -13.77
CA PHE A 32 -44.15 16.80 -14.95
C PHE A 32 -45.58 16.71 -15.50
N ASN A 33 -46.16 15.50 -15.60
CA ASN A 33 -47.54 15.33 -16.06
C ASN A 33 -48.55 16.05 -15.14
N GLN A 34 -48.35 15.99 -13.81
CA GLN A 34 -49.18 16.73 -12.86
C GLN A 34 -49.14 18.25 -13.11
N ILE A 35 -47.96 18.82 -13.34
CA ILE A 35 -47.80 20.26 -13.60
C ILE A 35 -48.38 20.63 -14.97
N TYR A 36 -48.14 19.79 -15.97
CA TYR A 36 -48.65 20.00 -17.32
C TYR A 36 -50.17 20.00 -17.40
N GLN A 37 -50.84 19.11 -16.65
CA GLN A 37 -52.31 19.09 -16.58
C GLN A 37 -52.89 20.39 -16.02
N ASN A 38 -52.18 21.07 -15.12
CA ASN A 38 -52.63 22.33 -14.52
C ASN A 38 -52.43 23.53 -15.44
N GLU A 39 -51.30 23.61 -16.14
CA GLU A 39 -50.95 24.81 -16.92
C GLU A 39 -51.27 24.71 -18.42
N GLN A 40 -51.39 23.49 -18.96
CA GLN A 40 -51.64 23.19 -20.38
C GLN A 40 -50.62 23.83 -21.36
N LYS A 41 -49.51 24.36 -20.85
CA LYS A 41 -48.43 25.03 -21.60
C LYS A 41 -47.10 24.37 -21.29
N PHE A 42 -46.51 23.70 -22.28
CA PHE A 42 -45.30 22.88 -22.11
C PHE A 42 -44.12 23.65 -21.48
N PHE A 43 -43.79 24.84 -22.00
CA PHE A 43 -42.62 25.60 -21.55
C PHE A 43 -42.74 26.06 -20.09
N SER A 44 -43.90 26.59 -19.70
CA SER A 44 -44.18 27.03 -18.32
C SER A 44 -44.12 25.86 -17.34
N SER A 45 -44.66 24.70 -17.73
CA SER A 45 -44.65 23.51 -16.89
C SER A 45 -43.23 22.97 -16.70
N PHE A 46 -42.39 23.09 -17.73
CA PHE A 46 -41.00 22.69 -17.68
C PHE A 46 -40.17 23.60 -16.77
N THR A 47 -40.28 24.92 -16.90
CA THR A 47 -39.56 25.85 -16.02
C THR A 47 -39.97 25.66 -14.57
N ARG A 48 -41.27 25.53 -14.30
CA ARG A 48 -41.78 25.29 -12.94
C ARG A 48 -41.38 23.93 -12.37
N TYR A 49 -41.24 22.91 -13.22
CA TYR A 49 -40.67 21.63 -12.82
C TYR A 49 -39.21 21.79 -12.38
N CYS A 50 -38.38 22.44 -13.19
CA CYS A 50 -36.97 22.67 -12.91
C CYS A 50 -36.72 23.50 -11.65
N GLU A 51 -37.61 24.45 -11.33
CA GLU A 51 -37.56 25.25 -10.10
C GLU A 51 -38.06 24.49 -8.87
N SER A 52 -38.81 23.40 -9.06
CA SER A 52 -39.32 22.62 -7.94
C SER A 52 -38.21 21.83 -7.25
N LYS A 53 -38.30 21.70 -5.91
CA LYS A 53 -37.36 20.88 -5.11
C LYS A 53 -37.20 19.45 -5.65
N MET A 54 -38.29 18.85 -6.11
CA MET A 54 -38.29 17.51 -6.71
C MET A 54 -37.58 17.51 -8.07
N GLY A 55 -37.80 18.53 -8.90
CA GLY A 55 -37.10 18.68 -10.17
C GLY A 55 -35.60 18.78 -10.00
N ILE A 56 -35.13 19.68 -9.13
CA ILE A 56 -33.70 19.82 -8.80
C ILE A 56 -33.10 18.50 -8.31
N ALA A 57 -33.79 17.79 -7.40
CA ALA A 57 -33.33 16.50 -6.89
C ALA A 57 -33.22 15.43 -8.00
N THR A 58 -34.21 15.33 -8.90
CA THR A 58 -34.16 14.38 -10.03
C THR A 58 -33.07 14.72 -11.03
N ILE A 59 -32.83 16.01 -11.31
CA ILE A 59 -31.77 16.46 -12.22
C ILE A 59 -30.40 16.09 -11.63
N ASN A 60 -30.14 16.40 -10.36
CA ASN A 60 -28.89 16.05 -9.70
C ASN A 60 -28.68 14.52 -9.64
N SER A 61 -29.74 13.76 -9.35
CA SER A 61 -29.70 12.29 -9.39
C SER A 61 -29.39 11.75 -10.80
N ALA A 62 -29.98 12.32 -11.84
CA ALA A 62 -29.70 11.96 -13.22
C ALA A 62 -28.25 12.30 -13.62
N ILE A 63 -27.73 13.45 -13.17
CA ILE A 63 -26.32 13.84 -13.36
C ILE A 63 -25.38 12.84 -12.68
N LEU A 64 -25.67 12.40 -11.45
CA LEU A 64 -24.87 11.37 -10.77
C LEU A 64 -24.85 10.04 -11.53
N VAL A 65 -25.99 9.61 -12.09
CA VAL A 65 -26.07 8.41 -12.95
C VAL A 65 -25.25 8.60 -14.23
N LEU A 66 -25.36 9.76 -14.87
CA LEU A 66 -24.58 10.09 -16.07
C LEU A 66 -23.08 10.07 -15.77
N LEU A 67 -22.63 10.73 -14.70
CA LEU A 67 -21.24 10.75 -14.26
C LEU A 67 -20.74 9.33 -13.93
N TYR A 68 -21.57 8.48 -13.31
CA TYR A 68 -21.22 7.07 -13.10
C TYR A 68 -21.02 6.33 -14.44
N CYS A 69 -21.92 6.48 -15.41
CA CYS A 69 -21.80 5.85 -16.72
C CYS A 69 -20.54 6.34 -17.47
N LEU A 70 -20.31 7.66 -17.47
CA LEU A 70 -19.10 8.28 -18.01
C LEU A 70 -17.85 7.77 -17.33
N SER A 71 -17.89 7.51 -16.01
CA SER A 71 -16.75 6.95 -15.28
C SER A 71 -16.36 5.57 -15.83
N LYS A 72 -17.34 4.71 -16.15
CA LYS A 72 -17.08 3.38 -16.74
C LYS A 72 -16.47 3.47 -18.13
N VAL A 73 -17.00 4.36 -18.96
CA VAL A 73 -16.48 4.60 -20.31
C VAL A 73 -15.06 5.17 -20.24
N GLY A 74 -14.83 6.21 -19.42
CA GLY A 74 -13.52 6.83 -19.26
C GLY A 74 -12.48 5.87 -18.70
N THR A 75 -12.83 5.03 -17.72
CA THR A 75 -11.92 3.97 -17.25
C THR A 75 -11.55 3.01 -18.37
N ALA A 76 -12.50 2.60 -19.22
CA ALA A 76 -12.22 1.71 -20.34
C ALA A 76 -11.29 2.37 -21.38
N ILE A 77 -11.45 3.67 -21.66
CA ILE A 77 -10.64 4.41 -22.64
C ILE A 77 -9.20 4.58 -22.15
N PHE A 78 -9.01 5.14 -20.94
CA PHE A 78 -7.69 5.53 -20.42
C PHE A 78 -6.95 4.38 -19.73
N PHE A 79 -7.66 3.56 -18.96
CA PHE A 79 -7.06 2.56 -18.07
C PHE A 79 -7.40 1.10 -18.44
N GLY A 80 -8.31 0.87 -19.37
CA GLY A 80 -8.77 -0.47 -19.74
C GLY A 80 -9.47 -1.20 -18.60
N LYS A 81 -9.20 -2.50 -18.43
CA LYS A 81 -9.79 -3.32 -17.36
C LYS A 81 -9.04 -3.12 -16.04
N LEU A 82 -9.77 -2.74 -14.99
CA LEU A 82 -9.27 -2.65 -13.60
C LEU A 82 -9.00 -4.04 -13.02
N ARG A 83 -7.88 -4.18 -12.31
CA ARG A 83 -7.55 -5.39 -11.52
C ARG A 83 -8.38 -5.43 -10.23
N PRO A 84 -8.66 -6.62 -9.65
CA PRO A 84 -9.49 -6.73 -8.44
C PRO A 84 -8.97 -5.90 -7.26
N PHE A 85 -7.67 -5.96 -6.98
CA PHE A 85 -7.05 -5.19 -5.90
C PHE A 85 -7.13 -3.67 -6.13
N GLU A 86 -7.06 -3.22 -7.40
CA GLU A 86 -7.18 -1.79 -7.73
C GLU A 86 -8.59 -1.30 -7.41
N PHE A 87 -9.59 -2.11 -7.76
CA PHE A 87 -10.99 -1.80 -7.49
C PHE A 87 -11.28 -1.71 -5.99
N GLU A 88 -10.77 -2.63 -5.18
CA GLU A 88 -10.96 -2.61 -3.72
C GLU A 88 -10.37 -1.34 -3.10
N ARG A 89 -9.12 -1.01 -3.44
CA ARG A 89 -8.45 0.19 -2.94
C ARG A 89 -9.14 1.49 -3.39
N ILE A 90 -9.64 1.52 -4.63
CA ILE A 90 -10.41 2.65 -5.16
C ILE A 90 -11.75 2.76 -4.40
N LYS A 91 -12.44 1.64 -4.16
CA LYS A 91 -13.72 1.60 -3.44
C LYS A 91 -13.58 2.15 -2.01
N GLU A 92 -12.55 1.74 -1.28
CA GLU A 92 -12.28 2.23 0.08
C GLU A 92 -12.14 3.76 0.10
N ARG A 93 -11.34 4.32 -0.82
CA ARG A 93 -11.12 5.77 -0.89
C ARG A 93 -12.36 6.57 -1.31
N ILE A 94 -13.13 6.05 -2.27
CA ILE A 94 -14.40 6.68 -2.66
C ILE A 94 -15.37 6.72 -1.50
N TRP A 95 -15.42 5.67 -0.68
CA TRP A 95 -16.31 5.65 0.48
C TRP A 95 -16.01 6.79 1.45
N TYR A 96 -14.73 7.02 1.75
CA TYR A 96 -14.32 8.18 2.56
C TYR A 96 -14.66 9.52 1.88
N ALA A 97 -14.42 9.65 0.57
CA ALA A 97 -14.77 10.86 -0.16
C ALA A 97 -16.29 11.14 -0.12
N VAL A 98 -17.12 10.11 -0.26
CA VAL A 98 -18.58 10.22 -0.15
C VAL A 98 -18.98 10.66 1.25
N THR A 99 -18.42 10.07 2.30
CA THR A 99 -18.73 10.48 3.68
C THR A 99 -18.34 11.93 3.96
N ASP A 100 -17.20 12.39 3.43
CA ASP A 100 -16.76 13.78 3.61
C ASP A 100 -17.69 14.75 2.85
N THR A 101 -18.15 14.38 1.65
CA THR A 101 -19.15 15.20 0.92
C THR A 101 -20.52 15.23 1.59
N LEU A 102 -20.96 14.13 2.21
CA LEU A 102 -22.21 14.10 2.98
C LEU A 102 -22.10 14.94 4.25
N LEU A 103 -20.93 14.93 4.90
CA LEU A 103 -20.67 15.79 6.05
C LEU A 103 -20.66 17.28 5.64
N ALA A 104 -20.06 17.62 4.51
CA ALA A 104 -20.10 18.98 3.97
C ALA A 104 -21.53 19.42 3.65
N PHE A 105 -22.33 18.55 3.03
CA PHE A 105 -23.75 18.79 2.78
C PHE A 105 -24.54 19.05 4.08
N ALA A 106 -24.27 18.28 5.14
CA ALA A 106 -24.96 18.43 6.42
C ALA A 106 -24.61 19.77 7.10
N ILE A 107 -23.32 20.15 7.09
CA ILE A 107 -22.83 21.36 7.74
C ILE A 107 -23.32 22.62 7.01
N PHE A 108 -23.30 22.61 5.68
CA PHE A 108 -23.66 23.78 4.86
C PHE A 108 -25.05 23.68 4.24
N SER A 109 -25.96 22.91 4.85
CA SER A 109 -27.27 22.61 4.27
C SER A 109 -28.15 23.83 3.98
N SER A 110 -27.91 24.96 4.66
CA SER A 110 -28.60 26.23 4.41
C SER A 110 -28.15 26.96 3.16
N ASP A 111 -26.89 26.75 2.74
CA ASP A 111 -26.20 27.58 1.75
C ASP A 111 -26.05 26.85 0.39
N LEU A 112 -26.78 25.74 0.22
CA LEU A 112 -26.66 24.89 -0.96
C LEU A 112 -27.41 25.47 -2.17
N SER A 113 -26.68 26.26 -2.96
CA SER A 113 -27.13 26.63 -4.30
C SER A 113 -27.08 25.43 -5.27
N SER A 114 -27.89 25.47 -6.33
CA SER A 114 -27.89 24.43 -7.37
C SER A 114 -26.53 24.28 -8.06
N ASN A 115 -25.79 25.38 -8.22
CA ASN A 115 -24.45 25.41 -8.79
C ASN A 115 -23.43 24.67 -7.91
N VAL A 116 -23.49 24.88 -6.59
CA VAL A 116 -22.61 24.21 -5.64
C VAL A 116 -22.91 22.71 -5.56
N MET A 117 -24.19 22.32 -5.62
CA MET A 117 -24.59 20.91 -5.70
C MET A 117 -24.04 20.21 -6.95
N LEU A 118 -24.10 20.89 -8.10
CA LEU A 118 -23.51 20.38 -9.34
C LEU A 118 -21.99 20.23 -9.22
N SER A 119 -21.31 21.25 -8.68
CA SER A 119 -19.87 21.23 -8.45
C SER A 119 -19.46 20.08 -7.52
N LEU A 120 -20.22 19.80 -6.46
CA LEU A 120 -19.98 18.65 -5.57
C LEU A 120 -20.10 17.30 -6.28
N CYS A 121 -21.09 17.14 -7.16
CA CYS A 121 -21.24 15.94 -7.98
C CYS A 121 -20.04 15.74 -8.92
N ILE A 122 -19.59 16.83 -9.55
CA ILE A 122 -18.41 16.83 -10.43
C ILE A 122 -17.15 16.51 -9.63
N LEU A 123 -16.97 17.08 -8.44
CA LEU A 123 -15.82 16.82 -7.57
C LEU A 123 -15.70 15.33 -7.21
N LEU A 124 -16.80 14.66 -6.84
CA LEU A 124 -16.80 13.21 -6.58
C LEU A 124 -16.39 12.41 -7.81
N PHE A 125 -16.85 12.81 -8.99
CA PHE A 125 -16.46 12.20 -10.27
C PHE A 125 -14.97 12.40 -10.58
N LEU A 126 -14.41 13.59 -10.35
CA LEU A 126 -12.98 13.81 -10.54
C LEU A 126 -12.14 13.04 -9.52
N LYS A 127 -12.55 12.98 -8.25
CA LYS A 127 -11.89 12.16 -7.21
C LYS A 127 -11.76 10.69 -7.63
N TYR A 128 -12.81 10.12 -8.24
CA TYR A 128 -12.77 8.75 -8.78
C TYR A 128 -11.61 8.53 -9.75
N PHE A 129 -11.46 9.43 -10.72
CA PHE A 129 -10.43 9.34 -11.76
C PHE A 129 -9.02 9.58 -11.21
N HIS A 130 -8.87 10.55 -10.31
CA HIS A 130 -7.61 10.82 -9.61
C HIS A 130 -7.14 9.63 -8.78
N PHE A 131 -8.03 9.01 -8.00
CA PHE A 131 -7.69 7.81 -7.23
C PHE A 131 -7.34 6.63 -8.13
N THR A 132 -8.03 6.50 -9.27
CA THR A 132 -7.70 5.48 -10.27
C THR A 132 -6.30 5.69 -10.83
N PHE A 133 -5.95 6.94 -11.19
CA PHE A 133 -4.64 7.28 -11.70
C PHE A 133 -3.52 7.01 -10.68
N GLU A 134 -3.69 7.45 -9.43
CA GLU A 134 -2.71 7.21 -8.35
C GLU A 134 -2.47 5.71 -8.11
N VAL A 135 -3.53 4.91 -7.98
CA VAL A 135 -3.42 3.46 -7.76
C VAL A 135 -2.73 2.78 -8.94
N ARG A 136 -2.99 3.23 -10.17
CA ARG A 136 -2.34 2.71 -11.38
C ARG A 136 -0.86 3.09 -11.42
N VAL A 137 -0.51 4.34 -11.18
CA VAL A 137 0.90 4.79 -11.13
C VAL A 137 1.66 4.06 -10.03
N GLY A 138 1.06 3.90 -8.85
CA GLY A 138 1.65 3.17 -7.74
C GLY A 138 1.81 1.66 -7.95
N SER A 139 1.14 1.07 -8.94
CA SER A 139 1.27 -0.35 -9.29
C SER A 139 2.15 -0.64 -10.50
N ILE A 140 2.70 0.41 -11.16
CA ILE A 140 3.59 0.27 -12.32
C ILE A 140 4.84 -0.55 -12.00
N GLU A 141 5.35 -0.47 -10.77
CA GLU A 141 6.54 -1.25 -10.34
C GLU A 141 6.39 -2.76 -10.51
N ARG A 142 5.15 -3.26 -10.61
CA ARG A 142 4.87 -4.70 -10.79
C ARG A 142 4.72 -5.09 -12.26
N ASP A 143 4.58 -4.12 -13.16
CA ASP A 143 4.33 -4.37 -14.57
C ASP A 143 5.68 -4.43 -15.31
N ILE A 144 6.07 -5.61 -15.79
CA ILE A 144 7.39 -5.86 -16.43
C ILE A 144 7.51 -5.18 -17.80
N LEU A 145 6.39 -5.02 -18.52
CA LEU A 145 6.36 -4.45 -19.87
C LEU A 145 5.36 -3.30 -19.93
N ILE A 146 5.85 -2.10 -20.19
CA ILE A 146 5.02 -0.90 -20.30
C ILE A 146 4.94 -0.48 -21.78
N PRO A 147 3.86 -0.80 -22.50
CA PRO A 147 3.74 -0.39 -23.90
C PRO A 147 3.62 1.13 -24.02
N LYS A 148 4.31 1.72 -25.00
CA LYS A 148 4.32 3.18 -25.26
C LYS A 148 2.91 3.79 -25.36
N ARG A 149 1.95 3.06 -25.94
CA ARG A 149 0.54 3.48 -26.05
C ARG A 149 -0.10 3.75 -24.68
N THR A 150 0.21 2.96 -23.66
CA THR A 150 -0.34 3.14 -22.31
C THR A 150 0.22 4.39 -21.64
N ILE A 151 1.47 4.75 -21.92
CA ILE A 151 2.09 5.97 -21.39
C ILE A 151 1.47 7.21 -22.04
N ILE A 152 1.31 7.20 -23.37
CA ILE A 152 0.64 8.29 -24.09
C ILE A 152 -0.77 8.51 -23.55
N LYS A 153 -1.54 7.44 -23.31
CA LYS A 153 -2.87 7.54 -22.68
C LYS A 153 -2.85 8.19 -21.29
N LYS A 154 -1.84 7.89 -20.47
CA LYS A 154 -1.66 8.47 -19.13
C LYS A 154 -1.24 9.95 -19.19
N ILE A 155 -0.41 10.34 -20.16
CA ILE A 155 -0.04 11.75 -20.40
C ILE A 155 -1.26 12.55 -20.87
N LEU A 156 -2.04 12.02 -21.82
CA LEU A 156 -3.27 12.66 -22.28
C LEU A 156 -4.30 12.79 -21.15
N PHE A 157 -4.43 11.76 -20.31
CA PHE A 157 -5.25 11.82 -19.10
C PHE A 157 -4.78 12.95 -18.17
N PHE A 158 -3.48 13.05 -17.91
CA PHE A 158 -2.91 14.12 -17.08
C PHE A 158 -3.25 15.51 -17.60
N ILE A 159 -3.01 15.78 -18.88
CA ILE A 159 -3.26 17.11 -19.48
C ILE A 159 -4.76 17.45 -19.40
N PHE A 160 -5.63 16.50 -19.75
CA PHE A 160 -7.07 16.72 -19.76
C PHE A 160 -7.63 16.98 -18.35
N PHE A 161 -7.30 16.15 -17.36
CA PHE A 161 -7.81 16.31 -16.01
C PHE A 161 -7.20 17.51 -15.28
N LEU A 162 -5.92 17.83 -15.51
CA LEU A 162 -5.31 19.04 -14.94
C LEU A 162 -5.99 20.31 -15.46
N ALA A 163 -6.30 20.35 -16.76
CA ALA A 163 -7.04 21.47 -17.34
C ALA A 163 -8.44 21.62 -16.73
N ILE A 164 -9.13 20.51 -16.47
CA ILE A 164 -10.44 20.50 -15.80
C ILE A 164 -10.32 21.01 -14.36
N ASP A 165 -9.38 20.50 -13.57
CA ASP A 165 -9.22 20.90 -12.18
C ASP A 165 -8.91 22.40 -12.05
N VAL A 166 -7.99 22.91 -12.89
CA VAL A 166 -7.64 24.34 -12.92
C VAL A 166 -8.81 25.19 -13.39
N PHE A 167 -9.57 24.73 -14.40
CA PHE A 167 -10.76 25.43 -14.88
C PHE A 167 -11.82 25.56 -13.78
N PHE A 168 -12.15 24.47 -13.08
CA PHE A 168 -13.14 24.51 -12.00
C PHE A 168 -12.65 25.31 -10.79
N ALA A 169 -11.39 25.19 -10.41
CA ALA A 169 -10.80 26.01 -9.35
C ALA A 169 -10.86 27.50 -9.69
N TYR A 170 -10.49 27.87 -10.92
CA TYR A 170 -10.56 29.26 -11.39
C TYR A 170 -11.99 29.78 -11.49
N TYR A 171 -12.91 28.98 -12.05
CA TYR A 171 -14.32 29.34 -12.17
C TYR A 171 -14.93 29.64 -10.80
N LEU A 172 -14.78 28.73 -9.84
CA LEU A 172 -15.30 28.92 -8.48
C LEU A 172 -14.58 30.07 -7.77
N ALA A 173 -13.27 30.24 -7.93
CA ALA A 173 -12.56 31.36 -7.32
C ALA A 173 -12.97 32.73 -7.89
N SER A 174 -13.37 32.80 -9.16
CA SER A 174 -13.73 34.06 -9.84
C SER A 174 -15.19 34.46 -9.63
N PHE A 175 -16.08 33.47 -9.51
CA PHE A 175 -17.52 33.68 -9.37
C PHE A 175 -18.02 33.45 -7.94
N ARG A 176 -17.10 33.32 -6.97
CA ARG A 176 -17.50 33.16 -5.57
C ARG A 176 -18.15 34.41 -5.00
N GLU A 177 -19.19 34.22 -4.21
CA GLU A 177 -19.68 35.28 -3.33
C GLU A 177 -18.78 35.37 -2.09
N GLU A 178 -18.40 36.59 -1.67
CA GLU A 178 -17.46 36.79 -0.55
C GLU A 178 -17.92 36.13 0.76
N SER A 179 -19.23 35.89 0.90
CA SER A 179 -19.86 35.28 2.07
C SER A 179 -19.88 33.75 2.07
N ASP A 180 -19.56 33.04 0.98
CA ASP A 180 -19.71 31.57 0.95
C ASP A 180 -18.41 30.83 1.33
N SER A 181 -18.44 30.19 2.50
CA SER A 181 -17.35 29.36 3.00
C SER A 181 -17.25 27.99 2.30
N LEU A 182 -18.34 27.48 1.73
CA LEU A 182 -18.38 26.20 1.01
C LEU A 182 -17.67 26.29 -0.34
N GLU A 183 -17.82 27.40 -1.07
CA GLU A 183 -17.10 27.61 -2.33
C GLU A 183 -15.59 27.65 -2.11
N ASN A 184 -15.12 28.28 -1.03
CA ASN A 184 -13.70 28.26 -0.65
C ASN A 184 -13.19 26.84 -0.33
N LEU A 185 -14.00 26.03 0.37
CA LEU A 185 -13.69 24.62 0.61
C LEU A 185 -13.58 23.83 -0.70
N MET A 186 -14.48 24.08 -1.64
CA MET A 186 -14.47 23.43 -2.96
C MET A 186 -13.22 23.81 -3.77
N VAL A 187 -12.84 25.09 -3.81
CA VAL A 187 -11.61 25.54 -4.49
C VAL A 187 -10.38 24.84 -3.90
N ASN A 188 -10.26 24.76 -2.58
CA ASN A 188 -9.19 24.02 -1.91
C ASN A 188 -9.11 22.55 -2.39
N GLU A 189 -10.25 21.85 -2.47
CA GLU A 189 -10.29 20.46 -2.93
C GLU A 189 -9.80 20.31 -4.39
N TYR A 190 -10.18 21.19 -5.30
CA TYR A 190 -9.70 21.15 -6.70
C TYR A 190 -8.20 21.44 -6.82
N VAL A 191 -7.67 22.38 -6.02
CA VAL A 191 -6.23 22.65 -5.98
C VAL A 191 -5.45 21.44 -5.47
N ILE A 192 -5.96 20.77 -4.43
CA ILE A 192 -5.35 19.55 -3.87
C ILE A 192 -5.40 18.39 -4.87
N LEU A 193 -6.48 18.25 -5.65
CA LEU A 193 -6.54 17.28 -6.75
C LEU A 193 -5.45 17.55 -7.79
N SER A 194 -5.26 18.82 -8.19
CA SER A 194 -4.23 19.24 -9.14
C SER A 194 -2.81 18.91 -8.65
N ILE A 195 -2.54 19.14 -7.36
CA ILE A 195 -1.25 18.80 -6.72
C ILE A 195 -1.01 17.29 -6.74
N ASN A 196 -2.02 16.50 -6.36
CA ASN A 196 -1.95 15.05 -6.38
C ASN A 196 -1.74 14.50 -7.79
N LEU A 197 -2.41 15.06 -8.79
CA LEU A 197 -2.26 14.68 -10.19
C LEU A 197 -0.83 14.95 -10.68
N SER A 198 -0.29 16.12 -10.35
CA SER A 198 1.08 16.54 -10.70
C SER A 198 2.16 15.68 -10.04
N TYR A 199 1.98 15.31 -8.77
CA TYR A 199 2.86 14.38 -8.06
C TYR A 199 2.89 12.99 -8.74
N ASN A 200 1.72 12.44 -9.06
CA ASN A 200 1.63 11.14 -9.71
C ASN A 200 2.18 11.16 -11.14
N MET A 201 2.04 12.28 -11.85
CA MET A 201 2.66 12.44 -13.17
C MET A 201 4.18 12.49 -13.06
N SER A 202 4.73 13.24 -12.10
CA SER A 202 6.17 13.25 -11.83
C SER A 202 6.69 11.85 -11.50
N LYS A 203 5.98 11.10 -10.65
CA LYS A 203 6.28 9.70 -10.33
C LYS A 203 6.28 8.80 -11.56
N LEU A 204 5.28 8.95 -12.44
CA LEU A 204 5.22 8.24 -13.72
C LEU A 204 6.43 8.53 -14.61
N THR A 205 6.84 9.81 -14.71
CA THR A 205 8.01 10.22 -15.50
C THR A 205 9.28 9.53 -15.01
N ILE A 206 9.47 9.44 -13.70
CA ILE A 206 10.66 8.77 -13.12
C ILE A 206 10.64 7.27 -13.38
N HIS A 207 9.49 6.63 -13.22
CA HIS A 207 9.35 5.21 -13.58
C HIS A 207 9.65 4.96 -15.05
N TYR A 208 9.27 5.88 -15.94
CA TYR A 208 9.57 5.76 -17.36
C TYR A 208 11.05 6.00 -17.69
N ILE A 209 11.68 6.98 -17.04
CA ILE A 209 13.13 7.20 -17.17
C ILE A 209 13.92 5.98 -16.69
N ASP A 210 13.52 5.40 -15.55
CA ASP A 210 14.10 4.16 -15.01
C ASP A 210 13.88 2.97 -15.96
N TYR A 211 12.72 2.90 -16.62
CA TYR A 211 12.44 1.86 -17.62
C TYR A 211 13.28 1.99 -18.91
N ILE A 212 13.65 3.22 -19.32
CA ILE A 212 14.47 3.44 -20.53
C ILE A 212 15.95 3.13 -20.27
N LYS A 213 16.41 3.33 -19.03
CA LYS A 213 17.82 3.12 -18.69
C LYS A 213 18.09 1.65 -18.46
N ASP A 214 19.09 1.11 -19.16
CA ASP A 214 19.52 -0.29 -19.00
C ASP A 214 20.23 -0.55 -17.66
N TYR A 215 20.63 0.50 -16.93
CA TYR A 215 21.23 0.40 -15.59
C TYR A 215 20.28 0.89 -14.50
N SER A 216 20.33 0.23 -13.34
CA SER A 216 19.46 0.53 -12.20
C SER A 216 19.62 1.98 -11.74
N PHE A 217 18.52 2.74 -11.71
CA PHE A 217 18.55 4.15 -11.29
C PHE A 217 18.70 4.26 -9.78
N GLN A 218 19.94 4.26 -9.29
CA GLN A 218 20.30 4.26 -7.87
C GLN A 218 19.65 5.40 -7.06
N ALA A 219 19.38 6.56 -7.68
CA ALA A 219 18.77 7.72 -7.03
C ALA A 219 17.22 7.70 -7.00
N LYS A 220 16.57 6.66 -7.56
CA LYS A 220 15.11 6.58 -7.70
C LYS A 220 14.36 6.77 -6.38
N ILE A 221 14.79 6.06 -5.34
CA ILE A 221 14.10 6.05 -4.05
C ILE A 221 14.26 7.39 -3.34
N THR A 222 15.47 7.98 -3.38
CA THR A 222 15.73 9.33 -2.89
C THR A 222 14.87 10.37 -3.61
N LEU A 223 14.73 10.24 -4.92
CA LEU A 223 13.94 11.19 -5.71
C LEU A 223 12.44 11.05 -5.42
N PHE A 224 11.94 9.83 -5.19
CA PHE A 224 10.58 9.61 -4.69
C PHE A 224 10.34 10.19 -3.30
N SER A 225 11.32 10.11 -2.40
CA SER A 225 11.18 10.71 -1.07
C SER A 225 11.12 12.24 -1.16
N TYR A 226 11.97 12.87 -1.98
CA TYR A 226 11.90 14.32 -2.21
C TYR A 226 10.58 14.75 -2.84
N LEU A 227 10.10 14.05 -3.88
CA LEU A 227 8.80 14.35 -4.47
C LEU A 227 7.64 14.22 -3.49
N TYR A 228 7.71 13.25 -2.57
CA TYR A 228 6.68 13.07 -1.57
C TYR A 228 6.71 14.20 -0.53
N ILE A 229 7.90 14.62 -0.10
CA ILE A 229 8.07 15.76 0.80
C ILE A 229 7.55 17.05 0.17
N THR A 230 7.89 17.34 -1.10
CA THR A 230 7.39 18.53 -1.79
C THR A 230 5.88 18.51 -1.96
N LYS A 231 5.31 17.34 -2.25
CA LYS A 231 3.86 17.13 -2.30
C LYS A 231 3.19 17.43 -0.94
N CYS A 232 3.67 16.84 0.16
CA CYS A 232 3.11 17.07 1.49
C CYS A 232 3.25 18.52 1.96
N LEU A 233 4.38 19.17 1.62
CA LEU A 233 4.60 20.59 1.89
C LEU A 233 3.56 21.44 1.17
N LEU A 234 3.36 21.20 -0.13
CA LEU A 234 2.41 21.95 -0.95
C LEU A 234 0.96 21.74 -0.47
N GLU A 235 0.56 20.50 -0.16
CA GLU A 235 -0.77 20.21 0.42
C GLU A 235 -0.98 20.94 1.75
N THR A 236 0.04 20.98 2.62
CA THR A 236 -0.04 21.68 3.91
C THR A 236 -0.13 23.20 3.73
N ILE A 237 0.67 23.78 2.83
CA ILE A 237 0.61 25.21 2.51
C ILE A 237 -0.78 25.58 1.95
N THR A 238 -1.31 24.78 1.02
CA THR A 238 -2.63 25.03 0.45
C THR A 238 -3.74 24.94 1.50
N HIS A 239 -3.79 23.86 2.29
CA HIS A 239 -4.81 23.71 3.32
C HIS A 239 -4.75 24.80 4.39
N THR A 240 -3.54 25.19 4.83
CA THR A 240 -3.36 26.28 5.80
C THR A 240 -3.80 27.61 5.22
N PHE A 241 -3.47 27.91 3.96
CA PHE A 241 -3.92 29.12 3.28
C PHE A 241 -5.45 29.23 3.25
N PHE A 242 -6.15 28.22 2.75
CA PHE A 242 -7.62 28.24 2.68
C PHE A 242 -8.29 28.23 4.06
N LEU A 243 -7.72 27.54 5.04
CA LEU A 243 -8.20 27.58 6.42
C LEU A 243 -8.09 29.00 6.99
N VAL A 244 -6.94 29.66 6.85
CA VAL A 244 -6.73 31.03 7.34
C VAL A 244 -7.65 32.00 6.62
N THR A 245 -7.79 31.91 5.30
CA THR A 245 -8.73 32.72 4.53
C THR A 245 -10.16 32.56 5.03
N THR A 246 -10.60 31.33 5.32
CA THR A 246 -11.96 31.09 5.82
C THR A 246 -12.16 31.64 7.23
N ILE A 247 -11.17 31.52 8.12
CA ILE A 247 -11.24 32.08 9.48
C ILE A 247 -11.31 33.61 9.44
N VAL A 248 -10.48 34.25 8.60
CA VAL A 248 -10.41 35.72 8.51
C VAL A 248 -11.67 36.31 7.88
N LEU A 249 -12.23 35.67 6.85
CA LEU A 249 -13.40 36.19 6.13
C LEU A 249 -14.72 35.90 6.86
N HIS A 250 -14.87 34.72 7.47
CA HIS A 250 -16.16 34.26 8.02
C HIS A 250 -16.20 34.22 9.56
N GLY A 251 -15.05 34.37 10.24
CA GLY A 251 -14.98 34.36 11.70
C GLY A 251 -15.29 33.02 12.37
N VAL A 252 -15.45 31.94 11.59
CA VAL A 252 -15.79 30.58 12.07
C VAL A 252 -14.67 29.61 11.69
N LEU A 253 -14.32 28.72 12.61
CA LEU A 253 -13.38 27.61 12.33
C LEU A 253 -14.13 26.45 11.67
N PRO A 254 -13.91 26.17 10.37
CA PRO A 254 -14.65 25.11 9.69
C PRO A 254 -13.97 23.79 9.98
N ILE A 255 -14.64 22.94 10.76
CA ILE A 255 -14.15 21.61 11.19
C ILE A 255 -13.71 20.74 10.00
N LEU A 256 -14.32 20.95 8.82
CA LEU A 256 -14.02 20.22 7.58
C LEU A 256 -12.57 20.41 7.08
N PHE A 257 -11.91 21.53 7.39
CA PHE A 257 -10.50 21.74 7.01
C PHE A 257 -9.52 21.09 7.99
N VAL A 258 -9.93 20.82 9.23
CA VAL A 258 -9.03 20.36 10.30
C VAL A 258 -8.50 18.95 10.00
N ARG A 259 -9.38 18.02 9.63
CA ARG A 259 -8.98 16.62 9.37
C ARG A 259 -8.00 16.50 8.19
N PRO A 260 -8.24 17.11 7.01
CA PRO A 260 -7.28 17.12 5.91
C PRO A 260 -5.94 17.76 6.30
N LEU A 261 -5.97 18.88 7.02
CA LEU A 261 -4.75 19.56 7.49
C LEU A 261 -3.93 18.69 8.44
N MET A 262 -4.56 18.05 9.43
CA MET A 262 -3.87 17.16 10.35
C MET A 262 -3.25 15.96 9.62
N ALA A 263 -3.94 15.43 8.61
CA ALA A 263 -3.40 14.36 7.76
C ALA A 263 -2.19 14.84 6.93
N SER A 264 -2.24 16.05 6.35
CA SER A 264 -1.13 16.59 5.57
C SER A 264 0.10 16.90 6.44
N VAL A 265 -0.12 17.50 7.62
CA VAL A 265 0.94 17.83 8.58
C VAL A 265 1.59 16.58 9.14
N SER A 266 0.79 15.59 9.57
CA SER A 266 1.34 14.32 10.06
C SER A 266 2.12 13.59 8.97
N GLY A 267 1.61 13.55 7.73
CA GLY A 267 2.33 13.00 6.58
C GLY A 267 3.66 13.70 6.33
N PHE A 268 3.69 15.04 6.38
CA PHE A 268 4.92 15.82 6.22
C PHE A 268 5.93 15.54 7.33
N ILE A 269 5.51 15.58 8.60
CA ILE A 269 6.38 15.32 9.76
C ILE A 269 6.97 13.91 9.68
N SER A 270 6.14 12.89 9.42
CA SER A 270 6.61 11.50 9.30
C SER A 270 7.61 11.33 8.16
N SER A 271 7.42 12.05 7.04
CA SER A 271 8.34 12.02 5.90
C SER A 271 9.70 12.64 6.23
N LEU A 272 9.69 13.80 6.90
CA LEU A 272 10.91 14.45 7.35
C LEU A 272 11.66 13.60 8.37
N GLN A 273 10.95 13.03 9.34
CA GLN A 273 11.54 12.11 10.32
C GLN A 273 12.21 10.93 9.64
N THR A 274 11.56 10.33 8.63
CA THR A 274 12.13 9.21 7.85
C THR A 274 13.43 9.63 7.16
N GLN A 275 13.46 10.81 6.54
CA GLN A 275 14.65 11.31 5.86
C GLN A 275 15.80 11.62 6.84
N ILE A 276 15.49 12.25 7.98
CA ILE A 276 16.48 12.54 9.03
C ILE A 276 17.04 11.23 9.61
N ASN A 277 16.19 10.27 9.92
CA ASN A 277 16.58 8.97 10.46
C ASN A 277 17.43 8.18 9.46
N CYS A 278 17.08 8.20 8.17
CA CYS A 278 17.90 7.60 7.12
C CYS A 278 19.31 8.21 7.09
N SER A 279 19.42 9.54 7.11
CA SER A 279 20.72 10.23 7.13
C SER A 279 21.54 9.88 8.38
N LYS A 280 20.90 9.79 9.55
CA LYS A 280 21.55 9.35 10.80
C LYS A 280 22.08 7.92 10.68
N VAL A 281 21.26 6.98 10.22
CA VAL A 281 21.65 5.57 10.07
C VAL A 281 22.79 5.41 9.05
N VAL A 282 22.69 6.06 7.88
CA VAL A 282 23.73 5.98 6.85
C VAL A 282 25.05 6.59 7.33
N SER A 283 25.01 7.74 8.02
CA SER A 283 26.22 8.34 8.58
C SER A 283 26.85 7.52 9.70
N TYR A 284 26.04 6.88 10.56
CA TYR A 284 26.52 5.98 11.60
C TYR A 284 27.20 4.73 11.00
N ILE A 285 26.55 4.11 10.01
CA ILE A 285 27.07 2.92 9.33
C ILE A 285 28.39 3.22 8.61
N ASN A 286 28.49 4.35 7.92
CA ASN A 286 29.75 4.74 7.27
C ASN A 286 30.90 4.97 8.26
N LYS A 287 30.60 5.34 9.52
CA LYS A 287 31.62 5.57 10.55
C LYS A 287 32.05 4.30 11.30
N ILE A 288 31.14 3.34 11.49
CA ILE A 288 31.34 2.22 12.42
C ILE A 288 31.50 0.87 11.70
N CYS A 289 30.85 0.71 10.55
CA CYS A 289 30.90 -0.56 9.82
C CYS A 289 32.09 -0.54 8.85
N PRO A 290 33.07 -1.44 9.03
CA PRO A 290 34.18 -1.57 8.09
C PRO A 290 33.65 -2.01 6.72
N ASP A 291 34.34 -1.59 5.67
CA ASP A 291 34.15 -2.16 4.34
C ASP A 291 34.69 -3.59 4.37
N ALA A 292 33.93 -4.55 3.84
CA ALA A 292 34.37 -5.94 3.81
C ALA A 292 35.54 -6.08 2.83
N THR A 293 36.57 -6.80 3.24
CA THR A 293 37.71 -7.09 2.34
C THR A 293 37.32 -8.14 1.32
N GLU A 294 37.90 -8.12 0.11
CA GLU A 294 37.62 -9.10 -0.95
C GLU A 294 37.75 -10.56 -0.45
N ILE A 295 38.70 -10.81 0.46
CA ILE A 295 38.93 -12.10 1.11
C ILE A 295 37.77 -12.50 2.03
N GLU A 296 37.13 -11.56 2.73
CA GLU A 296 35.96 -11.84 3.57
C GLU A 296 34.70 -12.10 2.73
N ILE A 297 34.63 -11.54 1.52
CA ILE A 297 33.53 -11.73 0.58
C ILE A 297 33.62 -13.13 -0.06
N GLU A 298 34.81 -13.55 -0.49
CA GLU A 298 35.05 -14.88 -1.05
C GLU A 298 34.85 -16.01 -0.03
N ASN A 299 35.15 -15.75 1.24
CA ASN A 299 34.97 -16.72 2.33
C ASN A 299 33.54 -16.71 2.93
N ALA A 300 32.64 -15.84 2.44
CA ALA A 300 31.26 -15.80 2.91
C ALA A 300 30.44 -16.96 2.31
N HIS A 301 29.68 -17.68 3.13
CA HIS A 301 28.78 -18.74 2.65
C HIS A 301 27.70 -18.26 1.67
N ASP A 302 27.38 -16.95 1.67
CA ASP A 302 26.44 -16.31 0.75
C ASP A 302 27.09 -15.10 0.07
N THR A 303 27.55 -15.24 -1.18
CA THR A 303 28.14 -14.15 -1.98
C THR A 303 27.09 -13.29 -2.68
N THR A 304 25.81 -13.63 -2.58
CA THR A 304 24.70 -12.92 -3.24
C THR A 304 23.97 -11.96 -2.30
N CYS A 305 23.74 -10.73 -2.74
CA CYS A 305 23.00 -9.74 -1.97
C CYS A 305 21.49 -10.05 -2.00
N VAL A 306 20.86 -10.25 -0.83
CA VAL A 306 19.41 -10.60 -0.73
C VAL A 306 18.48 -9.50 -1.28
N VAL A 307 18.96 -8.26 -1.36
CA VAL A 307 18.15 -7.11 -1.80
C VAL A 307 18.04 -7.02 -3.33
N CYS A 308 19.15 -7.12 -4.07
CA CYS A 308 19.17 -7.06 -5.54
C CYS A 308 19.30 -8.43 -6.22
N ARG A 309 19.71 -9.47 -5.48
CA ARG A 309 20.00 -10.84 -5.96
C ARG A 309 21.18 -10.90 -6.94
N GLU A 310 22.11 -9.95 -6.82
CA GLU A 310 23.36 -9.90 -7.58
C GLU A 310 24.55 -10.22 -6.67
N GLU A 311 25.67 -10.65 -7.26
CA GLU A 311 26.91 -10.95 -6.54
C GLU A 311 27.51 -9.70 -5.87
N MET A 312 28.04 -9.88 -4.67
CA MET A 312 28.60 -8.81 -3.85
C MET A 312 30.02 -8.47 -4.27
N THR A 313 30.24 -7.25 -4.77
CA THR A 313 31.58 -6.71 -5.09
C THR A 313 32.02 -5.68 -4.05
N GLU A 314 31.18 -4.68 -3.75
CA GLU A 314 31.37 -3.70 -2.68
C GLU A 314 30.30 -3.87 -1.60
N CYS A 315 30.64 -4.46 -0.46
CA CYS A 315 29.68 -4.70 0.61
C CYS A 315 30.07 -4.08 1.96
N LYS A 316 29.04 -3.69 2.71
CA LYS A 316 29.16 -3.24 4.09
C LYS A 316 28.52 -4.26 5.02
N LYS A 317 29.23 -4.59 6.10
CA LYS A 317 28.76 -5.50 7.14
C LYS A 317 28.03 -4.72 8.24
N LEU A 318 26.75 -5.02 8.45
CA LEU A 318 25.97 -4.42 9.53
C LEU A 318 26.44 -4.94 10.91
N PRO A 319 26.09 -4.25 12.02
CA PRO A 319 26.42 -4.71 13.38
C PRO A 319 25.84 -6.10 13.74
N CYS A 320 24.80 -6.54 13.03
CA CYS A 320 24.24 -7.89 13.15
C CYS A 320 25.00 -8.97 12.36
N GLY A 321 26.05 -8.59 11.63
CA GLY A 321 26.89 -9.50 10.83
C GLY A 321 26.46 -9.70 9.38
N HIS A 322 25.25 -9.28 8.98
CA HIS A 322 24.77 -9.42 7.59
C HIS A 322 25.44 -8.42 6.64
N MET A 323 25.72 -8.86 5.42
CA MET A 323 26.42 -8.08 4.39
C MET A 323 25.50 -7.76 3.22
N PHE A 324 25.60 -6.53 2.70
CA PHE A 324 24.82 -6.05 1.56
C PHE A 324 25.63 -5.04 0.74
N HIS A 325 25.28 -4.86 -0.53
CA HIS A 325 25.83 -3.73 -1.30
C HIS A 325 25.50 -2.41 -0.60
N VAL A 326 26.46 -1.49 -0.58
CA VAL A 326 26.31 -0.16 0.05
C VAL A 326 25.08 0.58 -0.50
N GLN A 327 24.81 0.44 -1.79
CA GLN A 327 23.69 1.10 -2.47
C GLN A 327 22.35 0.47 -2.12
N CYS A 328 22.25 -0.87 -2.15
CA CYS A 328 21.07 -1.61 -1.72
C CYS A 328 20.69 -1.29 -0.28
N LEU A 329 21.70 -1.18 0.58
CA LEU A 329 21.52 -0.85 1.99
C LEU A 329 21.01 0.59 2.18
N LYS A 330 21.58 1.58 1.47
CA LYS A 330 21.08 2.97 1.47
C LYS A 330 19.63 3.06 0.98
N ALA A 331 19.32 2.40 -0.13
CA ALA A 331 17.97 2.32 -0.70
C ALA A 331 16.95 1.71 0.28
N TRP A 332 17.37 0.67 1.01
CA TRP A 332 16.53 0.02 2.02
C TRP A 332 16.25 0.96 3.21
N PHE A 333 17.28 1.63 3.75
CA PHE A 333 17.12 2.53 4.90
C PHE A 333 16.29 3.78 4.63
N GLN A 334 16.13 4.16 3.37
CA GLN A 334 15.18 5.20 2.96
C GLN A 334 13.71 4.78 3.16
N ARG A 335 13.44 3.46 3.22
CA ARG A 335 12.09 2.91 3.44
C ARG A 335 11.92 2.37 4.86
N GLN A 336 12.90 1.62 5.37
CA GLN A 336 12.85 0.98 6.68
C GLN A 336 14.23 0.98 7.33
N GLN A 337 14.36 1.45 8.57
CA GLN A 337 15.65 1.51 9.30
C GLN A 337 16.03 0.19 9.99
N THR A 338 15.65 -0.93 9.39
CA THR A 338 15.87 -2.28 9.93
C THR A 338 16.78 -3.09 9.01
N CYS A 339 17.46 -4.12 9.52
CA CYS A 339 18.22 -5.05 8.67
C CYS A 339 17.27 -5.85 7.73
N PRO A 340 17.55 -5.96 6.41
CA PRO A 340 16.71 -6.72 5.48
C PRO A 340 16.52 -8.20 5.85
N THR A 341 17.52 -8.83 6.47
CA THR A 341 17.49 -10.25 6.81
C THR A 341 16.91 -10.50 8.20
N CYS A 342 17.51 -9.92 9.25
CA CYS A 342 17.11 -10.20 10.63
C CYS A 342 16.14 -9.18 11.24
N ARG A 343 15.78 -8.12 10.51
CA ARG A 343 14.89 -7.03 10.96
C ARG A 343 15.36 -6.28 12.21
N LEU A 344 16.63 -6.44 12.61
CA LEU A 344 17.22 -5.66 13.70
C LEU A 344 17.05 -4.16 13.43
N ASP A 345 16.47 -3.42 14.37
CA ASP A 345 16.29 -1.97 14.29
C ASP A 345 17.62 -1.26 14.60
N ILE A 346 18.24 -0.74 13.54
CA ILE A 346 19.53 -0.06 13.63
C ILE A 346 19.37 1.31 14.29
N LEU A 347 18.25 2.00 14.05
CA LEU A 347 18.00 3.32 14.64
C LEU A 347 17.87 3.23 16.16
N SER A 348 17.16 2.22 16.67
CA SER A 348 17.04 1.95 18.11
C SER A 348 18.40 1.70 18.75
N MET A 349 19.28 0.94 18.08
CA MET A 349 20.64 0.69 18.56
C MET A 349 21.45 1.99 18.67
N ILE A 350 21.42 2.84 17.64
CA ILE A 350 22.12 4.14 17.64
C ILE A 350 21.65 5.02 18.80
N ASN A 351 20.33 5.10 19.01
CA ASN A 351 19.76 5.92 20.07
C ASN A 351 20.20 5.43 21.46
N LYS A 352 20.31 4.11 21.67
CA LYS A 352 20.82 3.51 22.92
C LYS A 352 22.32 3.79 23.14
N SER A 353 23.12 3.76 22.08
CA SER A 353 24.55 4.11 22.15
C SER A 353 24.80 5.58 22.45
N ALA A 354 23.84 6.47 22.15
CA ALA A 354 23.95 7.90 22.45
C ALA A 354 23.54 8.25 23.90
N THR A 355 22.66 7.45 24.53
CA THR A 355 22.21 7.67 25.92
C THR A 355 23.15 7.07 26.97
N ASN A 356 23.99 6.11 26.60
CA ASN A 356 25.02 5.57 27.48
C ASN A 356 26.33 6.28 27.16
N SER A 357 26.72 7.27 27.96
CA SER A 357 28.06 7.87 27.97
C SER A 357 29.08 6.94 28.62
N ASP A 358 29.16 5.71 28.13
CA ASP A 358 30.30 4.82 28.28
C ASP A 358 30.70 4.42 26.86
N PRO A 359 32.00 4.36 26.53
CA PRO A 359 32.42 3.94 25.20
C PRO A 359 31.77 2.59 24.89
N PRO A 360 31.28 2.35 23.65
CA PRO A 360 30.80 1.04 23.27
C PRO A 360 32.01 0.12 23.38
N ARG A 361 32.09 -0.63 24.48
CA ARG A 361 32.87 -1.84 24.50
C ARG A 361 32.24 -2.67 23.40
N LEU A 362 32.95 -2.81 22.28
CA LEU A 362 32.80 -3.95 21.41
C LEU A 362 32.98 -5.15 22.33
N GLU A 363 31.89 -5.62 22.93
CA GLU A 363 31.85 -7.00 23.34
C GLU A 363 32.18 -7.75 22.05
N PRO A 364 33.25 -8.56 22.03
CA PRO A 364 33.54 -9.36 20.86
C PRO A 364 32.25 -10.06 20.53
N VAL A 365 31.82 -9.92 19.27
CA VAL A 365 30.76 -10.74 18.69
C VAL A 365 31.08 -12.14 19.18
N ARG A 366 30.25 -12.67 20.08
CA ARG A 366 30.30 -14.10 20.35
C ARG A 366 30.09 -14.68 18.97
N GLN A 367 31.14 -15.29 18.43
CA GLN A 367 30.99 -16.29 17.40
C GLN A 367 29.78 -17.13 17.80
N PRO A 368 28.86 -17.45 16.90
CA PRO A 368 27.82 -18.41 17.21
C PRO A 368 28.55 -19.61 17.82
N GLN A 369 28.41 -19.77 19.14
CA GLN A 369 28.87 -20.98 19.78
C GLN A 369 28.12 -22.08 19.02
N PRO A 370 28.78 -23.18 18.64
CA PRO A 370 28.05 -24.36 18.20
C PRO A 370 26.92 -24.54 19.22
N PRO A 371 25.68 -24.76 18.76
CA PRO A 371 24.49 -24.62 19.59
C PRO A 371 24.80 -25.28 20.92
N LYS A 372 24.84 -24.47 22.00
CA LYS A 372 24.87 -25.06 23.33
C LYS A 372 23.75 -26.07 23.31
N GLU A 373 24.10 -27.32 23.58
CA GLU A 373 23.16 -28.41 23.77
C GLU A 373 21.95 -27.84 24.47
N SER A 374 20.82 -28.11 23.86
CA SER A 374 19.59 -27.41 24.17
C SER A 374 19.37 -27.52 25.68
N ILE A 375 18.81 -26.48 26.28
CA ILE A 375 18.38 -26.45 27.71
C ILE A 375 17.37 -27.60 28.03
N TYR A 376 17.04 -28.44 27.04
CA TYR A 376 16.24 -29.65 27.15
C TYR A 376 17.06 -30.94 27.25
N ASP A 377 18.36 -30.95 26.93
CA ASP A 377 19.21 -32.15 27.01
C ASP A 377 19.58 -32.48 28.48
N GLU A 378 19.85 -31.47 29.32
CA GLU A 378 20.16 -31.69 30.74
C GLU A 378 18.96 -32.14 31.59
N LYS A 379 17.72 -32.00 31.12
CA LYS A 379 16.52 -32.48 31.83
C LYS A 379 15.97 -33.81 31.32
N PHE A 380 16.56 -34.40 30.28
CA PHE A 380 16.00 -35.60 29.64
C PHE A 380 16.52 -36.93 30.21
N SER A 381 17.59 -36.90 31.02
CA SER A 381 18.12 -38.07 31.74
C SER A 381 17.31 -38.47 32.98
N GLU A 382 16.28 -37.69 33.37
CA GLU A 382 15.56 -37.88 34.64
C GLU A 382 14.24 -38.67 34.52
N CYS A 383 13.83 -39.13 33.33
CA CYS A 383 12.57 -39.88 33.19
C CYS A 383 12.78 -41.40 33.13
N ASN A 384 12.86 -42.05 34.29
CA ASN A 384 12.93 -43.52 34.46
C ASN A 384 11.55 -44.21 34.30
N CYS A 385 10.73 -43.77 33.36
CA CYS A 385 9.42 -44.35 33.11
C CYS A 385 9.51 -45.58 32.17
N ILE A 386 8.98 -46.74 32.59
CA ILE A 386 9.01 -48.01 31.82
C ILE A 386 8.45 -47.83 30.40
N LYS A 387 7.49 -46.92 30.20
CA LYS A 387 6.89 -46.63 28.88
C LYS A 387 7.77 -45.76 27.96
N CYS A 388 8.66 -44.95 28.54
CA CYS A 388 9.55 -44.04 27.83
C CYS A 388 10.76 -44.79 27.24
N GLY A 389 11.29 -45.77 28.00
CA GLY A 389 12.39 -46.64 27.54
C GLY A 389 12.03 -47.55 26.36
N VAL A 390 10.77 -48.00 26.27
CA VAL A 390 10.29 -48.83 25.14
C VAL A 390 10.24 -48.03 23.82
N PHE A 391 9.99 -46.72 23.89
CA PHE A 391 9.94 -45.86 22.71
C PHE A 391 11.37 -45.55 22.19
N ASN A 392 12.31 -45.25 23.09
CA ASN A 392 13.72 -45.06 22.70
C ASN A 392 14.38 -46.34 22.17
N GLY A 393 14.06 -47.51 22.75
CA GLY A 393 14.59 -48.80 22.29
C GLY A 393 14.10 -49.22 20.89
N ARG A 394 12.83 -48.93 20.55
CA ARG A 394 12.26 -49.26 19.22
C ARG A 394 12.57 -48.24 18.13
N VAL A 395 12.94 -47.01 18.48
CA VAL A 395 13.44 -46.02 17.51
C VAL A 395 14.91 -46.29 17.17
N ALA A 396 15.69 -46.84 18.11
CA ALA A 396 17.09 -47.20 17.90
C ALA A 396 17.28 -48.51 17.12
N GLU A 397 16.38 -49.50 17.26
CA GLU A 397 16.46 -50.77 16.55
C GLU A 397 15.32 -50.93 15.53
N LYS A 398 15.67 -50.79 14.25
CA LYS A 398 14.86 -51.09 13.04
C LYS A 398 13.82 -50.03 12.64
N LEU A 399 14.28 -48.93 12.05
CA LEU A 399 13.55 -48.26 10.98
C LEU A 399 14.25 -48.54 9.65
N THR A 400 13.92 -49.69 9.06
CA THR A 400 14.00 -49.81 7.59
C THR A 400 12.90 -48.93 7.01
N PRO A 401 13.19 -48.04 6.05
CA PRO A 401 12.18 -47.13 5.50
C PRO A 401 11.06 -47.93 4.81
N ASP A 402 9.86 -47.93 5.40
CA ASP A 402 8.64 -48.42 4.75
C ASP A 402 8.02 -47.26 3.95
N PRO A 403 7.98 -47.35 2.60
CA PRO A 403 7.44 -46.30 1.74
C PRO A 403 5.93 -46.02 1.92
N ARG A 404 5.23 -46.78 2.78
CA ARG A 404 3.78 -46.62 3.02
C ARG A 404 3.42 -45.81 4.27
N THR A 405 4.38 -45.38 5.08
CA THR A 405 4.09 -44.62 6.31
C THR A 405 4.88 -43.31 6.38
N PHE A 406 4.18 -42.18 6.42
CA PHE A 406 4.79 -40.88 6.69
C PHE A 406 5.30 -40.89 8.14
N MET A 407 6.62 -40.82 8.35
CA MET A 407 7.34 -40.84 9.64
C MET A 407 7.47 -42.20 10.37
N GLY A 408 7.19 -43.33 9.74
CA GLY A 408 7.48 -44.65 10.33
C GLY A 408 6.72 -44.97 11.63
N ILE A 409 5.59 -44.29 11.90
CA ILE A 409 4.77 -44.52 13.08
C ILE A 409 3.77 -45.65 12.78
N PRO A 410 3.84 -46.81 13.47
CA PRO A 410 2.91 -47.90 13.24
C PRO A 410 1.56 -47.58 13.90
N ASN A 411 0.56 -47.26 13.07
CA ASN A 411 -0.85 -47.08 13.41
C ASN A 411 -1.22 -46.07 14.53
N ALA A 412 -2.13 -45.16 14.21
CA ALA A 412 -2.61 -44.09 15.10
C ALA A 412 -3.29 -44.58 16.39
N GLU A 413 -3.64 -45.87 16.50
CA GLU A 413 -4.24 -46.44 17.71
C GLU A 413 -3.27 -46.49 18.90
N TYR A 414 -1.96 -46.63 18.68
CA TYR A 414 -0.98 -46.62 19.77
C TYR A 414 -0.74 -45.23 20.37
N LEU A 415 -1.11 -44.17 19.66
CA LEU A 415 -0.92 -42.78 20.07
C LEU A 415 -1.98 -42.28 21.07
N LYS A 416 -3.11 -43.01 21.21
CA LYS A 416 -4.24 -42.60 22.07
C LYS A 416 -3.95 -42.70 23.56
N ASN A 417 -2.98 -43.52 23.98
CA ASN A 417 -2.67 -43.80 25.39
C ASN A 417 -1.38 -43.11 25.88
N ILE A 418 -0.84 -42.17 25.10
CA ILE A 418 0.39 -41.44 25.42
C ILE A 418 0.00 -40.03 25.85
N ASP A 419 0.60 -39.56 26.95
CA ASP A 419 0.44 -38.21 27.44
C ASP A 419 0.84 -37.19 26.35
N PRO A 420 -0.01 -36.21 25.98
CA PRO A 420 0.20 -35.32 24.84
C PRO A 420 1.54 -34.58 24.82
N ASP A 421 2.10 -34.24 25.98
CA ASP A 421 3.41 -33.57 26.05
C ASP A 421 4.57 -34.50 25.71
N HIS A 422 4.46 -35.79 26.05
CA HIS A 422 5.46 -36.79 25.67
C HIS A 422 5.36 -37.15 24.19
N LEU A 423 4.14 -37.25 23.66
CA LEU A 423 3.92 -37.49 22.24
C LEU A 423 4.46 -36.35 21.37
N LYS A 424 4.23 -35.11 21.78
CA LYS A 424 4.73 -33.92 21.08
C LYS A 424 6.26 -33.90 21.02
N LYS A 425 6.94 -34.23 22.12
CA LYS A 425 8.41 -34.29 22.17
C LYS A 425 8.98 -35.40 21.29
N ALA A 426 8.40 -36.60 21.33
CA ALA A 426 8.85 -37.72 20.50
C ALA A 426 8.67 -37.45 18.99
N LEU A 427 7.57 -36.80 18.59
CA LEU A 427 7.33 -36.40 17.20
C LEU A 427 8.35 -35.37 16.71
N ILE A 428 8.70 -34.38 17.54
CA ILE A 428 9.70 -33.37 17.19
C ILE A 428 11.06 -34.02 16.91
N ILE A 429 11.47 -35.01 17.73
CA ILE A 429 12.74 -35.73 17.55
C ILE A 429 12.71 -36.56 16.26
N ASN A 430 11.64 -37.32 16.03
CA ASN A 430 11.50 -38.16 14.83
C ASN A 430 11.52 -37.30 13.54
N ILE A 431 10.82 -36.17 13.54
CA ILE A 431 10.86 -35.21 12.42
C ILE A 431 12.28 -34.69 12.20
N ARG A 432 12.98 -34.31 13.28
CA ARG A 432 14.34 -33.77 13.19
C ARG A 432 15.32 -34.79 12.62
N CYS A 433 15.33 -36.03 13.11
CA CYS A 433 16.21 -37.09 12.62
C CYS A 433 15.95 -37.43 11.15
N ASN A 434 14.68 -37.48 10.73
CA ASN A 434 14.34 -37.70 9.31
C ASN A 434 14.80 -36.53 8.42
N LEU A 435 14.69 -35.29 8.91
CA LEU A 435 15.15 -34.12 8.17
C LEU A 435 16.68 -34.12 8.01
N GLU A 436 17.41 -34.40 9.10
CA GLU A 436 18.87 -34.48 9.10
C GLU A 436 19.37 -35.62 8.20
N SER A 437 18.69 -36.78 8.19
CA SER A 437 18.99 -37.89 7.29
C SER A 437 18.74 -37.55 5.81
N ALA A 438 17.63 -36.87 5.51
CA ALA A 438 17.32 -36.43 4.14
C ALA A 438 18.33 -35.42 3.61
N ILE A 439 18.74 -34.45 4.45
CA ILE A 439 19.78 -33.46 4.10
C ILE A 439 21.11 -34.18 3.81
N ALA A 440 21.51 -35.14 4.63
CA ALA A 440 22.73 -35.91 4.41
C ALA A 440 22.69 -36.74 3.12
N GLN A 441 21.54 -37.35 2.79
CA GLN A 441 21.35 -38.08 1.54
C GLN A 441 21.40 -37.16 0.32
N MET A 442 20.82 -35.97 0.40
CA MET A 442 20.89 -34.97 -0.67
C MET A 442 22.33 -34.51 -0.90
N ALA A 443 23.08 -34.19 0.15
CA ALA A 443 24.49 -33.79 0.05
C ALA A 443 25.34 -34.90 -0.59
N TYR A 444 25.12 -36.16 -0.20
CA TYR A 444 25.80 -37.31 -0.81
C TYR A 444 25.46 -37.48 -2.30
N LEU A 445 24.20 -37.25 -2.70
CA LEU A 445 23.78 -37.31 -4.09
C LEU A 445 24.36 -36.16 -4.93
N GLU A 446 24.45 -34.94 -4.36
CA GLU A 446 25.09 -33.79 -5.01
C GLU A 446 26.58 -34.06 -5.26
N GLU A 447 27.29 -34.63 -4.29
CA GLU A 447 28.70 -35.02 -4.45
C GLU A 447 28.89 -36.13 -5.49
N ARG A 448 27.93 -37.06 -5.58
CA ARG A 448 27.92 -38.11 -6.62
C ARG A 448 27.60 -37.61 -8.02
N LEU A 449 26.69 -36.63 -8.14
CA LEU A 449 26.39 -35.97 -9.40
C LEU A 449 27.56 -35.11 -9.87
N ALA A 450 28.26 -34.44 -8.96
CA ALA A 450 29.45 -33.65 -9.28
C ALA A 450 30.63 -34.51 -9.77
N SER A 451 30.70 -35.79 -9.39
CA SER A 451 31.77 -36.72 -9.77
C SER A 451 31.48 -37.53 -11.05
N GLN A 452 30.30 -37.39 -11.67
CA GLN A 452 29.97 -38.01 -12.96
C GLN A 452 29.40 -36.97 -13.94
N PRO A 453 30.23 -36.31 -14.78
CA PRO A 453 29.79 -35.21 -15.64
C PRO A 453 28.94 -35.62 -16.86
N ASN A 454 28.57 -36.90 -17.03
CA ASN A 454 27.89 -37.42 -18.23
C ASN A 454 26.73 -38.39 -17.93
N CYS A 455 25.77 -38.01 -17.08
CA CYS A 455 24.48 -38.71 -17.01
C CYS A 455 23.30 -37.73 -17.09
#